data_AF-A0A3B8UF39-F1
#
_entry.id   AF-A0A3B8UF39-F1
#
_cell.length_a   1.000
_cell.length_b   1.000
_cell.length_c   1.000
_cell.angle_alpha   90.00
_cell.angle_beta   90.00
_cell.angle_gamma   90.00
#
_symmetry.space_group_name_H-M   'P 1'
#
loop_
_entity.id
_entity.type
_entity.pdbx_description
1 polymer ?
#
loop_
_entity_poly.entity_id
_entity_poly.type
_entity_poly.pdbx_seq_one_letter_code
_entity_poly.pdbx_strand_id
1 'polypeptide(L)' 'ADKRFEVYFVPDQATLTDAARMAIGMTATQLQGCQIRHVKVTGLADARSGTAAANQTISERRARAVAEALA' A
#
# COMPACT_ATOMS: atom_id res chain seq x y z
N ALA A 1 14.71 -6.79 12.73
CA ALA A 1 13.88 -7.62 11.84
C ALA A 1 13.03 -6.71 10.98
N ASP A 2 12.89 -7.01 9.69
CA ASP A 2 12.09 -6.21 8.77
C ASP A 2 10.61 -6.25 9.16
N LYS A 3 9.95 -5.09 9.08
CA LYS A 3 8.53 -4.93 9.40
C LYS A 3 7.74 -4.86 8.11
N ARG A 4 6.67 -5.65 8.02
CA ARG A 4 5.76 -5.71 6.88
C ARG A 4 4.32 -5.69 7.37
N PHE A 5 3.49 -4.97 6.64
CA PHE A 5 2.04 -4.95 6.83
C PHE A 5 1.37 -4.92 5.45
N GLU A 6 0.09 -5.25 5.42
CA GLU A 6 -0.70 -5.32 4.19
C GLU A 6 -1.77 -4.24 4.19
N VAL A 7 -2.04 -3.70 3.01
CA VAL A 7 -3.09 -2.69 2.80
C VAL A 7 -3.99 -3.20 1.68
N TYR A 8 -5.28 -3.29 1.97
CA TYR A 8 -6.28 -3.80 1.05
C TYR A 8 -7.05 -2.67 0.38
N PHE A 9 -7.39 -2.89 -0.88
CA PHE A 9 -8.15 -1.96 -1.71
C PHE A 9 -9.46 -2.60 -2.15
N VAL A 10 -10.45 -1.75 -2.40
CA VAL A 10 -11.66 -2.15 -3.13
C VAL A 10 -11.26 -2.58 -4.55
N PRO A 11 -11.94 -3.58 -5.15
CA PRO A 11 -11.69 -3.97 -6.55
C PRO A 11 -11.63 -2.77 -7.50
N ASP A 12 -10.66 -2.79 -8.40
CA ASP A 12 -10.40 -1.75 -9.41
C ASP A 12 -10.17 -0.31 -8.90
N GLN A 13 -10.01 -0.12 -7.60
CA GLN A 13 -9.74 1.18 -7.00
C GLN A 13 -8.32 1.29 -6.44
N ALA A 14 -7.78 2.50 -6.50
CA ALA A 14 -6.51 2.89 -5.88
C ALA A 14 -6.67 3.88 -4.73
N THR A 15 -7.91 4.26 -4.41
CA THR A 15 -8.21 5.12 -3.26
C THR A 15 -8.06 4.32 -1.98
N LEU A 16 -7.32 4.87 -1.01
CA LEU A 16 -7.24 4.27 0.32
C LEU A 16 -8.61 4.32 1.00
N THR A 17 -9.02 3.18 1.56
CA THR A 17 -10.17 3.10 2.46
C THR A 17 -9.79 3.64 3.83
N ASP A 18 -10.77 3.90 4.69
CA ASP A 18 -10.49 4.33 6.06
C ASP A 18 -9.79 3.23 6.87
N ALA A 19 -10.16 1.97 6.63
CA ALA A 19 -9.45 0.82 7.21
C ALA A 19 -7.97 0.77 6.78
N ALA A 20 -7.68 1.04 5.49
CA ALA A 20 -6.32 1.14 4.98
C ALA A 20 -5.53 2.27 5.65
N ARG A 21 -6.14 3.46 5.79
CA ARG A 21 -5.53 4.60 6.49
C ARG A 21 -5.23 4.28 7.96
N MET A 22 -6.15 3.62 8.65
CA MET A 22 -5.93 3.18 10.04
C MET A 22 -4.77 2.19 10.17
N ALA A 23 -4.68 1.19 9.28
CA ALA A 23 -3.59 0.21 9.30
C ALA A 23 -2.21 0.85 9.08
N ILE A 24 -2.13 1.82 8.16
CA ILE A 24 -0.92 2.62 7.93
C ILE A 24 -0.55 3.39 9.20
N GLY A 25 -1.51 4.10 9.81
CA GLY A 25 -1.29 4.88 11.03
C GLY A 25 -0.84 4.04 12.21
N MET A 26 -1.45 2.88 12.44
CA MET A 26 -1.05 1.94 13.51
C MET A 26 0.39 1.46 13.31
N THR A 27 0.79 1.16 12.08
CA THR A 27 2.16 0.73 11.77
C THR A 27 3.14 1.88 12.01
N ALA A 28 2.80 3.11 11.61
CA ALA A 28 3.62 4.29 11.90
C ALA A 28 3.80 4.49 13.41
N THR A 29 2.74 4.31 14.22
CA THR A 29 2.81 4.35 15.68
C THR A 29 3.73 3.26 16.24
N GLN A 30 3.65 2.02 15.74
CA GLN A 30 4.53 0.93 16.18
C GLN A 30 6.01 1.16 15.84
N LEU A 31 6.28 1.93 14.80
CA LEU A 31 7.63 2.27 14.34
C LEU A 31 8.16 3.56 14.97
N GLN A 32 7.40 4.21 15.86
CA GLN A 32 7.88 5.40 16.57
C GLN A 32 9.22 5.11 17.28
N GLY A 33 10.18 6.03 17.10
CA GLY A 33 11.54 5.88 17.60
C GLY A 33 12.48 5.07 16.70
N CYS A 34 12.00 4.44 15.63
CA CYS A 34 12.87 3.82 14.62
C CYS A 34 13.40 4.87 13.63
N GLN A 35 14.69 4.79 13.29
CA GLN A 35 15.22 5.50 12.12
C GLN A 35 14.91 4.68 10.85
N ILE A 36 13.84 5.05 10.16
CA ILE A 36 13.44 4.38 8.91
C ILE A 36 14.34 4.89 7.77
N ARG A 37 15.24 4.01 7.28
CA ARG A 37 16.14 4.37 6.17
C ARG A 37 15.50 4.22 4.79
N HIS A 38 14.58 3.28 4.64
CA HIS A 38 13.93 2.98 3.37
C HIS A 38 12.60 2.26 3.60
N VAL A 39 11.62 2.54 2.74
CA VAL A 39 10.35 1.82 2.68
C VAL A 39 10.16 1.33 1.25
N LYS A 40 9.85 0.04 1.08
CA LYS A 40 9.47 -0.54 -0.21
C LYS A 40 7.97 -0.76 -0.22
N VAL A 41 7.26 -0.09 -1.13
CA VAL A 41 5.84 -0.32 -1.39
C VAL A 41 5.70 -1.19 -2.64
N THR A 42 4.92 -2.26 -2.55
CA THR A 42 4.64 -3.16 -3.69
C THR A 42 3.13 -3.25 -3.87
N GLY A 43 2.63 -2.69 -4.97
CA GLY A 43 1.22 -2.78 -5.33
C GLY A 43 0.92 -4.11 -6.03
N LEU A 44 -0.23 -4.69 -5.72
CA LEU A 44 -0.71 -5.94 -6.31
C LEU A 44 -2.13 -5.76 -6.85
N ALA A 45 -2.47 -6.54 -7.87
CA ALA A 45 -3.80 -6.68 -8.44
C ALA A 45 -4.16 -8.18 -8.57
N ASP A 46 -5.45 -8.50 -8.64
CA ASP A 46 -5.88 -9.88 -8.84
C ASP A 46 -5.48 -10.33 -10.25
N ALA A 47 -4.74 -11.44 -10.33
CA ALA A 47 -4.31 -12.00 -11.61
C ALA A 47 -5.45 -12.65 -12.41
N ARG A 48 -6.61 -12.88 -11.79
CA ARG A 48 -7.77 -13.53 -12.41
C ARG A 48 -8.73 -12.55 -13.09
N SER A 49 -8.53 -11.24 -12.92
CA SER A 49 -9.37 -10.19 -13.52
C SER A 49 -8.52 -9.18 -14.29
N GLY A 50 -9.14 -8.53 -15.29
CA GLY A 50 -8.50 -7.48 -16.07
C GLY A 50 -7.40 -7.95 -17.02
N THR A 51 -6.76 -6.99 -17.69
CA THR A 51 -5.57 -7.24 -18.53
C THR A 51 -4.30 -7.02 -17.73
N ALA A 52 -3.18 -7.64 -18.14
CA ALA A 52 -1.89 -7.42 -17.49
C ALA A 52 -1.49 -5.92 -17.44
N ALA A 53 -1.74 -5.17 -18.52
CA ALA A 53 -1.47 -3.73 -18.58
C ALA A 53 -2.34 -2.92 -17.62
N ALA A 54 -3.64 -3.23 -17.52
CA ALA A 54 -4.53 -2.59 -16.55
C ALA A 54 -4.12 -2.91 -15.10
N ASN A 55 -3.75 -4.17 -14.84
CA ASN A 55 -3.29 -4.65 -13.54
C ASN A 55 -1.97 -4.01 -13.12
N GLN A 56 -1.04 -3.80 -14.05
CA GLN A 56 0.18 -3.04 -13.80
C GLN A 56 -0.15 -1.60 -13.41
N THR A 57 -1.01 -0.93 -14.19
CA THR A 57 -1.39 0.46 -13.97
C THR A 57 -2.09 0.67 -12.61
N ILE A 58 -3.02 -0.22 -12.22
CA ILE A 58 -3.67 -0.10 -10.90
C ILE A 58 -2.72 -0.44 -9.76
N SER A 59 -1.80 -1.40 -9.95
CA SER A 59 -0.78 -1.74 -8.95
C SER A 59 0.16 -0.55 -8.68
N GLU A 60 0.63 0.13 -9.71
CA GLU A 60 1.46 1.33 -9.58
C GLU A 60 0.73 2.46 -8.85
N ARG A 61 -0.53 2.72 -9.22
CA ARG A 61 -1.36 3.74 -8.55
C ARG A 61 -1.58 3.43 -7.07
N ARG A 62 -1.83 2.17 -6.72
CA ARG A 62 -1.98 1.73 -5.32
C ARG A 62 -0.69 1.91 -4.53
N ALA A 63 0.45 1.54 -5.12
CA ALA A 63 1.75 1.72 -4.48
C ALA A 63 2.05 3.20 -4.22
N ARG A 64 1.74 4.07 -5.21
CA ARG A 64 1.87 5.52 -5.07
C ARG A 64 0.98 6.09 -3.96
N ALA A 65 -0.29 5.70 -3.91
CA ALA A 65 -1.22 6.18 -2.88
C ALA A 65 -0.76 5.83 -1.45
N VAL A 66 -0.22 4.62 -1.26
CA VAL A 66 0.35 4.22 0.04
C VAL A 66 1.64 5.00 0.34
N ALA A 67 2.51 5.20 -0.66
CA ALA A 67 3.73 5.98 -0.47
C ALA A 67 3.43 7.44 -0.09
N GLU A 68 2.45 8.06 -0.74
CA GLU A 68 1.99 9.42 -0.41
C GLU A 68 1.39 9.51 1.00
N ALA A 69 0.70 8.46 1.47
CA ALA A 69 0.16 8.42 2.83
C ALA A 69 1.22 8.16 3.92
N LEU A 70 2.43 7.74 3.53
CA LEU A 70 3.57 7.50 4.42
C LEU A 70 4.57 8.67 4.46
N ALA A 71 4.42 9.65 3.57
CA ALA A 71 5.23 10.87 3.51
C ALA A 71 4.82 11.85 4.63
#